data_AF-A0AAD3ZXK3-F1
#
_entry.id   AF-A0AAD3ZXK3-F1
#
_cell.length_a   1.000
_cell.length_b   1.000
_cell.length_c   1.000
_cell.angle_alpha   90.00
_cell.angle_beta   90.00
_cell.angle_gamma   90.00
#
_symmetry.space_group_name_H-M   'P 1'
#
loop_
_entity.id
_entity.type
_entity.pdbx_description
1 polymer ?
#
loop_
_entity_poly.entity_id
_entity_poly.type
_entity_poly.pdbx_seq_one_letter_code
_entity_poly.pdbx_strand_id
1 'polypeptide(L)' 'MGNNVTVVLSEEEALVLFEWLGAINETEAAVADPAQRRVLWDLEAKLESLLPMVFDSHYAERVAAAKKAVSSGQ' A
#
# COMPACT_ATOMS: atom_id res chain seq x y z
N MET A 1 -25.09 -2.38 11.44
CA MET A 1 -23.82 -1.64 11.62
C MET A 1 -22.72 -2.68 11.53
N GLY A 2 -21.79 -2.56 10.58
CA GLY A 2 -20.66 -3.48 10.49
C GLY A 2 -19.64 -3.19 11.59
N ASN A 3 -18.93 -4.21 12.05
CA ASN A 3 -17.80 -4.01 12.95
C ASN A 3 -16.63 -3.40 12.17
N ASN A 4 -15.93 -2.43 12.77
CA ASN A 4 -14.67 -1.93 12.23
C ASN A 4 -13.56 -2.97 12.46
N VAL A 5 -12.68 -3.12 11.47
CA VAL A 5 -11.44 -3.90 11.56
C VAL A 5 -10.27 -2.93 11.51
N THR A 6 -9.33 -3.06 12.44
CA THR A 6 -8.12 -2.23 12.51
C THR A 6 -6.89 -3.09 12.27
N VAL A 7 -6.00 -2.62 11.40
CA VAL A 7 -4.67 -3.18 11.16
C VAL A 7 -3.66 -2.09 11.47
N VAL A 8 -2.64 -2.42 12.27
CA VAL A 8 -1.52 -1.52 12.58
C VAL A 8 -0.33 -2.01 11.78
N LEU A 9 0.30 -1.09 11.04
CA LEU A 9 1.47 -1.34 10.20
C LEU A 9 2.58 -0.39 10.62
N SER A 10 3.83 -0.82 10.50
CA SER A 10 4.96 0.10 10.50
C SER A 10 4.92 1.00 9.25
N GLU A 11 5.70 2.08 9.23
CA GLU A 11 5.82 2.94 8.05
C GLU A 11 6.35 2.14 6.84
N GLU A 12 7.32 1.25 7.07
CA GLU A 12 7.89 0.38 6.05
C GLU A 12 6.86 -0.63 5.51
N GLU A 13 6.09 -1.27 6.39
CA GLU A 13 5.04 -2.20 5.99
C GLU A 13 3.93 -1.49 5.19
N ALA A 14 3.51 -0.31 5.65
CA ALA A 14 2.52 0.51 4.95
C ALA A 14 3.01 0.93 3.56
N LEU A 15 4.29 1.32 3.45
CA LEU A 15 4.90 1.72 2.18
C LEU A 15 5.02 0.54 1.20
N VAL A 16 5.43 -0.64 1.69
CA VAL A 16 5.50 -1.86 0.87
C VAL A 16 4.12 -2.30 0.41
N LEU A 17 3.11 -2.22 1.28
CA LEU A 17 1.73 -2.53 0.92
C LEU A 17 1.19 -1.55 -0.13
N PHE A 18 1.40 -0.24 0.05
CA PHE A 18 0.98 0.78 -0.90
C PHE A 18 1.55 0.52 -2.30
N GLU A 19 2.85 0.26 -2.38
CA GLU A 19 3.55 -0.10 -3.62
C GLU A 19 2.95 -1.31 -4.33
N TRP A 20 2.61 -2.34 -3.57
CA TRP A 20 2.00 -3.55 -4.13
C TRP A 20 0.58 -3.30 -4.63
N LEU A 21 -0.21 -2.47 -3.94
CA LEU A 21 -1.56 -2.09 -4.38
C LEU A 21 -1.52 -1.30 -5.69
N GLY A 22 -0.61 -0.33 -5.82
CA GLY A 22 -0.42 0.43 -7.07
C GLY A 22 -0.05 -0.46 -8.24
N ALA A 23 0.89 -1.39 -8.05
CA ALA A 23 1.29 -2.35 -9.09
C ALA A 23 0.13 -3.26 -9.55
N ILE A 24 -0.76 -3.65 -8.63
CA ILE A 24 -1.98 -4.40 -8.97
C ILE A 24 -2.98 -3.53 -9.73
N ASN A 25 -3.16 -2.28 -9.30
CA ASN A 25 -4.08 -1.34 -9.94
C ASN A 25 -3.71 -1.07 -11.40
N GLU A 26 -2.41 -0.91 -11.68
CA GLU A 26 -1.89 -0.76 -13.05
C GLU A 26 -2.06 -2.03 -13.90
N THR A 27 -2.12 -3.19 -13.25
CA THR A 27 -2.35 -4.47 -13.93
C THR A 27 -3.85 -4.77 -13.96
N GLU A 28 -4.62 -4.08 -14.82
CA GLU A 28 -6.09 -4.15 -14.89
C GLU A 28 -6.69 -5.57 -14.89
N ALA A 29 -5.94 -6.57 -15.37
CA ALA A 29 -6.34 -7.98 -15.41
C ALA A 29 -6.33 -8.69 -14.04
N ALA A 30 -5.67 -8.12 -13.02
CA ALA A 30 -5.49 -8.75 -11.71
C ALA A 30 -6.74 -8.65 -10.82
N VAL A 31 -7.64 -7.68 -11.07
CA VAL A 31 -8.85 -7.48 -10.27
C VAL A 31 -10.10 -7.54 -11.15
N ALA A 32 -10.68 -8.75 -11.22
CA ALA A 32 -11.85 -9.05 -12.05
C ALA A 32 -13.19 -8.66 -11.39
N ASP A 33 -13.26 -8.64 -10.06
CA ASP A 33 -14.49 -8.32 -9.33
C ASP A 33 -14.59 -6.81 -8.99
N PRO A 34 -15.73 -6.14 -9.27
CA PRO A 34 -15.90 -4.72 -8.99
C PRO A 34 -15.78 -4.34 -7.51
N ALA A 35 -16.18 -5.22 -6.58
CA ALA A 35 -16.07 -4.94 -5.15
C ALA A 35 -14.61 -5.02 -4.70
N GLN A 36 -13.84 -5.98 -5.22
CA GLN A 36 -12.39 -6.05 -4.99
C GLN A 36 -11.68 -4.77 -5.47
N ARG A 37 -12.02 -4.29 -6.67
CA ARG A 37 -11.44 -3.05 -7.22
C ARG A 37 -11.73 -1.85 -6.34
N ARG A 38 -12.98 -1.75 -5.85
CA ARG A 38 -13.37 -0.66 -4.95
C ARG A 38 -12.58 -0.70 -3.65
N VAL A 39 -12.44 -1.88 -3.04
CA VAL A 39 -11.68 -2.05 -1.79
C VAL A 39 -10.20 -1.72 -2.01
N LEU A 40 -9.61 -2.12 -3.14
CA LEU A 40 -8.24 -1.79 -3.49
C LEU A 40 -8.03 -0.27 -3.57
N TRP A 41 -8.87 0.44 -4.34
CA TRP A 41 -8.78 1.90 -4.45
C TRP A 41 -9.01 2.61 -3.11
N ASP A 42 -9.98 2.16 -2.31
CA ASP A 42 -10.24 2.75 -1.00
C ASP A 42 -9.05 2.53 -0.03
N LEU A 43 -8.33 1.41 -0.15
CA LEU A 43 -7.14 1.14 0.66
C LEU A 43 -5.93 1.94 0.18
N GLU A 44 -5.70 2.00 -1.13
CA GLU A 44 -4.63 2.79 -1.76
C GLU A 44 -4.76 4.27 -1.40
N ALA A 45 -5.95 4.86 -1.55
CA ALA A 45 -6.21 6.26 -1.20
C ALA A 45 -6.03 6.55 0.30
N LYS A 46 -6.43 5.61 1.18
CA LYS A 46 -6.19 5.76 2.63
C LYS A 46 -4.71 5.75 2.96
N LEU A 47 -3.95 4.84 2.38
CA LEU A 47 -2.50 4.77 2.59
C LEU A 47 -1.78 6.00 2.03
N GLU A 48 -2.14 6.46 0.82
CA GLU A 48 -1.60 7.70 0.23
C GLU A 48 -1.78 8.90 1.16
N SER A 49 -2.96 9.03 1.78
CA SER A 49 -3.24 10.11 2.74
C SER A 49 -2.41 10.06 4.02
N LEU A 50 -1.90 8.88 4.38
CA LEU A 50 -1.10 8.65 5.58
C LEU A 50 0.42 8.63 5.28
N LEU A 51 0.81 8.49 4.02
CA LEU A 51 2.19 8.34 3.57
C LEU A 51 2.65 9.57 2.76
N PRO A 52 2.94 10.72 3.40
CA PRO A 52 3.34 11.94 2.69
C PRO A 52 4.63 11.77 1.86
N MET A 53 5.45 10.77 2.20
CA MET A 53 6.67 10.41 1.47
C MET A 53 6.44 9.94 0.03
N VAL A 54 5.21 9.61 -0.37
CA VAL A 54 4.86 9.24 -1.75
C VAL A 54 5.16 10.38 -2.73
N PHE A 55 5.15 11.63 -2.26
CA PHE A 55 5.43 12.81 -3.07
C PHE A 55 6.90 13.29 -2.97
N ASP A 56 7.78 12.54 -2.30
CA ASP A 56 9.20 12.86 -2.13
C ASP A 56 10.00 12.46 -3.39
N SER A 57 11.02 13.27 -3.76
CA SER A 57 11.93 12.95 -4.86
C SER A 57 12.74 11.67 -4.64
N HIS A 58 12.89 11.22 -3.38
CA HIS A 58 13.62 10.00 -3.00
C HIS A 58 12.68 8.81 -2.75
N TYR A 59 11.43 8.88 -3.24
CA TYR A 59 10.41 7.84 -3.01
C TYR A 59 10.90 6.43 -3.33
N ALA A 60 11.53 6.24 -4.49
CA ALA A 60 12.03 4.93 -4.93
C ALA A 60 13.08 4.34 -3.97
N GLU A 61 13.95 5.17 -3.39
CA GLU A 61 14.95 4.74 -2.41
C GLU A 61 14.31 4.31 -1.09
N ARG A 62 13.29 5.04 -0.64
CA ARG A 62 12.52 4.70 0.57
C ARG A 62 11.80 3.37 0.40
N VAL A 63 11.17 3.15 -0.77
CA VAL A 63 10.54 1.88 -1.10
C VAL A 63 11.55 0.73 -1.07
N ALA A 64 12.72 0.91 -1.67
CA ALA A 64 13.76 -0.12 -1.66
C ALA A 64 14.25 -0.42 -0.23
N ALA A 65 14.44 0.61 0.59
CA ALA A 65 14.82 0.46 1.99
C ALA A 65 13.74 -0.26 2.81
N ALA A 66 12.46 0.10 2.62
CA ALA A 66 11.33 -0.53 3.28
C ALA A 66 11.19 -2.01 2.88
N LYS A 67 11.27 -2.33 1.58
CA LYS A 67 11.28 -3.72 1.08
C LYS A 67 12.41 -4.52 1.72
N LYS A 68 13.60 -3.94 1.87
CA LYS A 68 14.73 -4.58 2.55
C LYS A 68 14.46 -4.77 4.04
N ALA A 69 13.95 -3.76 4.75
CA ALA A 69 13.67 -3.82 6.18
C ALA A 69 12.64 -4.93 6.50
N VAL A 70 11.53 -4.98 5.77
CA VAL A 70 10.47 -5.98 5.94
C VAL A 70 10.97 -7.40 5.63
N SER A 71 11.79 -7.58 4.59
CA SER A 71 12.30 -8.90 4.18
C SER A 71 13.51 -9.41 4.97
N SER A 72 14.23 -8.52 5.66
CA SER A 72 15.39 -8.88 6.48
C SER A 72 15.02 -9.29 7.91
N GLY A 73 13.74 -9.18 8.29
CA GLY A 73 13.20 -9.55 9.59
C GLY A 73 13.50 -8.53 10.68
N GLN A 74 12.44 -8.15 11.42
CA GLN A 74 12.55 -7.86 12.84
C GLN A 74 12.83 -9.14 13.62
#